data_AF-A0A6B0V4V2-F1
#
_entry.id   AF-A0A6B0V4V2-F1
#
_cell.length_a   1.000
_cell.length_b   1.000
_cell.length_c   1.000
_cell.angle_alpha   90.00
_cell.angle_beta   90.00
_cell.angle_gamma   90.00
#
_symmetry.space_group_name_H-M   'P 1'
#
loop_
_entity.id
_entity.type
_entity.pdbx_description
1 polymer ?
#
loop_
_entity_poly.entity_id
_entity_poly.type
_entity_poly.pdbx_seq_one_letter_code
_entity_poly.pdbx_strand_id
1 'polypeptide(L)'
;MAATMLWRGILLALATISSSVSATDRPIIGILAQRYYGRGNFSQNATYIAASYVKFVELAGARAVPVFINKPEDYYVNLFHAVNGILFPGGSADLVRSGYSRAGSILYKLALQANHNNTYFPLWGTCLGFELLTTLTVGRKVLQACSSNDQATSLNMTAGFRRSRLYDSIPRTLVKALRSTPITYNAHSWCLTPTNFTAFRLNGFYKVLSTSVDKNGTTFISSMEALSYPFYGVQFHPEKKTASNGNWTSTI
;
A
#
# COMPACT_ATOMS: atom_id res chain seq x y z
N MET A 1 1.93 -22.20 77.02
CA MET A 1 2.48 -20.82 77.02
C MET A 1 2.79 -20.44 75.59
N ALA A 2 2.40 -19.24 75.20
CA ALA A 2 2.35 -18.72 73.84
C ALA A 2 3.72 -18.40 73.24
N ALA A 3 3.81 -18.40 71.90
CA ALA A 3 4.57 -17.47 71.04
C ALA A 3 4.53 -17.99 69.59
N THR A 4 3.75 -17.36 68.69
CA THR A 4 4.21 -16.50 67.57
C THR A 4 5.03 -17.27 66.51
N MET A 5 4.66 -17.34 65.23
CA MET A 5 4.73 -16.19 64.32
C MET A 5 4.03 -16.51 62.98
N LEU A 6 3.23 -15.56 62.54
CA LEU A 6 2.69 -15.42 61.19
C LEU A 6 3.78 -15.04 60.17
N TRP A 7 3.40 -15.14 58.88
CA TRP A 7 3.99 -14.54 57.67
C TRP A 7 5.01 -15.36 56.87
N ARG A 8 5.00 -15.42 55.52
CA ARG A 8 4.36 -14.58 54.49
C ARG A 8 4.43 -15.31 53.14
N GLY A 9 3.27 -15.57 52.52
CA GLY A 9 3.22 -16.03 51.13
C GLY A 9 3.71 -14.93 50.19
N ILE A 10 4.62 -15.28 49.28
CA ILE A 10 5.06 -14.41 48.20
C ILE A 10 4.19 -14.74 46.99
N LEU A 11 3.19 -13.90 46.73
CA LEU A 11 2.50 -13.83 45.45
C LEU A 11 3.32 -12.91 44.53
N LEU A 12 4.07 -13.49 43.59
CA LEU A 12 4.60 -12.75 42.45
C LEU A 12 3.43 -12.39 41.52
N ALA A 13 2.90 -11.18 41.69
CA ALA A 13 2.08 -10.56 40.66
C ALA A 13 3.02 -10.01 39.57
N LEU A 14 3.26 -10.81 38.54
CA LEU A 14 3.82 -10.33 37.28
C LEU A 14 2.77 -9.43 36.63
N ALA A 15 2.85 -8.13 36.89
CA ALA A 15 2.13 -7.13 36.13
C ALA A 15 2.70 -7.14 34.70
N THR A 16 2.07 -7.88 33.81
CA THR A 16 2.26 -7.69 32.37
C THR A 16 1.74 -6.30 32.05
N ILE A 17 2.64 -5.33 31.88
CA ILE A 17 2.31 -4.05 31.24
C ILE A 17 1.99 -4.41 29.80
N SER A 18 0.74 -4.74 29.51
CA SER A 18 0.21 -4.69 28.16
C SER A 18 0.20 -3.22 27.78
N SER A 19 1.25 -2.78 27.09
CA SER A 19 1.21 -1.52 26.35
C SER A 19 0.14 -1.68 25.28
N SER A 20 -1.10 -1.35 25.61
CA SER A 20 -2.13 -1.09 24.63
C SER A 20 -1.65 0.10 23.80
N VAL A 21 -1.15 -0.17 22.59
CA VAL A 21 -0.99 0.88 21.59
C VAL A 21 -2.38 1.47 21.42
N SER A 22 -2.58 2.68 21.94
CA SER A 22 -3.83 3.41 21.75
C SER A 22 -3.96 3.66 20.26
N ALA A 23 -4.90 2.97 19.61
CA ALA A 23 -5.29 3.29 18.24
C ALA A 23 -5.76 4.75 18.20
N THR A 24 -5.44 5.44 17.11
CA THR A 24 -5.96 6.80 16.88
C THR A 24 -7.24 6.72 16.06
N ASP A 25 -8.30 7.36 16.55
CA ASP A 25 -9.57 7.49 15.81
C ASP A 25 -9.52 8.63 14.78
N ARG A 26 -8.35 9.27 14.61
CA ARG A 26 -8.16 10.42 13.72
C ARG A 26 -6.90 10.26 12.86
N PRO A 27 -6.74 9.15 12.11
CA PRO A 27 -5.52 8.87 11.38
C PRO A 27 -5.20 9.94 10.34
N ILE A 28 -3.92 10.23 10.17
CA ILE A 28 -3.36 11.09 9.11
C ILE A 28 -2.52 10.21 8.19
N ILE A 29 -2.83 10.21 6.89
CA ILE A 29 -2.12 9.44 5.88
C ILE A 29 -1.38 10.38 4.94
N GLY A 30 -0.07 10.18 4.82
CA GLY A 30 0.73 10.89 3.83
C GLY A 30 0.51 10.30 2.43
N ILE A 31 0.25 11.14 1.43
CA ILE A 31 0.12 10.73 0.03
C ILE A 31 1.31 11.26 -0.76
N LEU A 32 2.11 10.37 -1.35
CA LEU A 32 3.32 10.75 -2.07
C LEU A 32 3.01 11.49 -3.37
N ALA A 33 3.46 12.73 -3.48
CA ALA A 33 3.36 13.52 -4.69
C ALA A 33 4.31 12.99 -5.78
N GLN A 34 4.04 13.33 -7.02
CA GLN A 34 4.91 13.02 -8.15
C GLN A 34 5.08 14.23 -9.06
N ARG A 35 6.12 14.22 -9.91
CA ARG A 35 6.38 15.32 -10.84
C ARG A 35 5.21 15.48 -11.83
N TYR A 36 4.79 16.71 -12.06
CA TYR A 36 3.81 17.03 -13.08
C TYR A 36 4.50 17.21 -14.44
N TYR A 37 4.10 16.41 -15.43
CA TYR A 37 4.59 16.49 -16.82
C TYR A 37 3.51 16.98 -17.79
N GLY A 38 2.33 17.35 -17.28
CA GLY A 38 1.20 17.74 -18.11
C GLY A 38 1.34 19.13 -18.72
N ARG A 39 0.41 19.47 -19.60
CA ARG A 39 0.31 20.81 -20.20
C ARG A 39 -0.21 21.80 -19.14
N GLY A 40 0.34 23.01 -19.11
CA GLY A 40 -0.08 24.07 -18.19
C GLY A 40 1.05 25.04 -17.86
N ASN A 41 0.72 26.21 -17.32
CA ASN A 41 1.69 27.22 -16.90
C ASN A 41 2.17 26.96 -15.47
N PHE A 42 2.77 25.79 -15.25
CA PHE A 42 3.34 25.40 -13.96
C PHE A 42 4.87 25.41 -14.03
N SER A 43 5.51 25.67 -12.89
CA SER A 43 6.97 25.53 -12.76
C SER A 43 7.41 24.16 -13.25
N GLN A 44 8.60 24.09 -13.86
CA GLN A 44 9.20 22.81 -14.25
C GLN A 44 9.31 21.85 -13.06
N ASN A 45 9.39 22.36 -11.82
CA ASN A 45 9.47 21.54 -10.61
C ASN A 45 8.11 21.29 -9.94
N ALA A 46 7.01 21.56 -10.63
CA ALA A 46 5.68 21.31 -10.12
C ALA A 46 5.48 19.83 -9.81
N THR A 47 4.76 19.59 -8.72
CA THR A 47 4.38 18.26 -8.26
C THR A 47 2.87 18.21 -8.11
N TYR A 48 2.28 17.03 -8.25
CA TYR A 48 0.85 16.84 -8.12
C TYR A 48 0.51 15.56 -7.37
N ILE A 49 -0.71 15.53 -6.86
CA ILE A 49 -1.40 14.35 -6.35
C ILE A 49 -2.78 14.34 -7.03
N ALA A 50 -3.21 13.22 -7.59
CA ALA A 50 -4.56 13.13 -8.13
C ALA A 50 -5.58 13.16 -6.99
N ALA A 51 -6.59 14.03 -7.10
CA ALA A 51 -7.59 14.25 -6.06
C ALA A 51 -8.35 12.97 -5.65
N SER A 52 -8.45 11.97 -6.54
CA SER A 52 -9.05 10.67 -6.24
C SER A 52 -8.36 9.96 -5.08
N TYR A 53 -7.04 10.07 -4.92
CA TYR A 53 -6.33 9.48 -3.77
C TYR A 53 -6.64 10.20 -2.46
N VAL A 54 -6.77 11.52 -2.49
CA VAL A 54 -7.17 12.32 -1.32
C VAL A 54 -8.56 11.87 -0.86
N LYS A 55 -9.52 11.82 -1.78
CA LYS A 55 -10.87 11.36 -1.48
C LYS A 55 -10.92 9.90 -1.04
N PHE A 56 -10.10 9.02 -1.62
CA PHE A 56 -10.00 7.62 -1.21
C PHE A 56 -9.58 7.47 0.27
N VAL A 57 -8.62 8.29 0.72
CA VAL A 57 -8.20 8.35 2.13
C VAL A 57 -9.30 8.94 3.01
N GLU A 58 -9.94 10.03 2.58
CA GLU A 58 -11.00 10.71 3.34
C GLU A 58 -12.26 9.86 3.52
N LEU A 59 -12.68 9.13 2.47
CA LEU A 59 -13.83 8.22 2.52
C LEU A 59 -13.61 7.05 3.50
N ALA A 60 -12.36 6.71 3.79
CA ALA A 60 -12.01 5.72 4.82
C ALA A 60 -11.94 6.31 6.24
N GLY A 61 -12.26 7.59 6.43
CA GLY A 61 -12.28 8.27 7.72
C GLY A 61 -10.92 8.86 8.15
N ALA A 62 -9.95 8.97 7.25
CA ALA A 62 -8.62 9.53 7.53
C ALA A 62 -8.45 10.94 6.95
N ARG A 63 -7.46 11.68 7.46
CA ARG A 63 -7.02 12.95 6.86
C ARG A 63 -5.84 12.72 5.94
N ALA A 64 -5.81 13.38 4.79
CA ALA A 64 -4.70 13.29 3.85
C ALA A 64 -3.70 14.45 4.04
N VAL A 65 -2.40 14.16 3.98
CA VAL A 65 -1.33 15.16 3.94
C VAL A 65 -0.44 14.90 2.71
N PRO A 66 -0.08 15.92 1.93
CA PRO A 66 0.83 15.74 0.80
C PRO A 66 2.26 15.47 1.29
N VAL A 67 2.90 14.46 0.69
CA VAL A 67 4.33 14.21 0.88
C VAL A 67 5.06 14.67 -0.38
N PHE A 68 5.76 15.79 -0.30
CA PHE A 68 6.43 16.38 -1.46
C PHE A 68 7.70 15.61 -1.84
N ILE A 69 7.96 15.52 -3.15
CA ILE A 69 9.24 15.02 -3.66
C ILE A 69 10.30 16.11 -3.66
N ASN A 70 11.56 15.73 -3.82
CA ASN A 70 12.70 16.68 -3.90
C ASN A 70 12.89 17.52 -2.65
N LYS A 71 12.57 16.94 -1.49
CA LYS A 71 12.90 17.49 -0.18
C LYS A 71 14.15 16.81 0.40
N PRO A 72 14.84 17.46 1.34
CA PRO A 72 15.93 16.84 2.10
C PRO A 72 15.42 15.69 3.00
N GLU A 73 16.32 14.87 3.51
CA GLU A 73 15.96 13.64 4.24
C GLU A 73 15.24 13.91 5.56
N ASP A 74 15.64 14.96 6.28
CA ASP A 74 15.03 15.43 7.53
C ASP A 74 13.53 15.77 7.36
N TYR A 75 13.13 16.32 6.21
CA TYR A 75 11.73 16.53 5.89
C TYR A 75 10.94 15.22 5.92
N TYR A 76 11.47 14.15 5.32
CA TYR A 76 10.78 12.85 5.28
C TYR A 76 10.74 12.19 6.65
N VAL A 77 11.81 12.30 7.43
CA VAL A 77 11.85 11.81 8.82
C VAL A 77 10.80 12.52 9.67
N ASN A 78 10.78 13.86 9.65
CA ASN A 78 9.82 14.65 10.41
C ASN A 78 8.38 14.37 9.99
N LEU A 79 8.12 14.26 8.68
CA LEU A 79 6.80 13.90 8.16
C LEU A 79 6.39 12.49 8.58
N PHE A 80 7.30 11.51 8.50
CA PHE A 80 7.03 10.12 8.88
C PHE A 80 6.58 10.01 10.34
N HIS A 81 7.21 10.76 11.25
CA HIS A 81 6.81 10.81 12.65
C HIS A 81 5.50 11.55 12.92
N ALA A 82 5.02 12.36 11.97
CA ALA A 82 3.80 13.15 12.08
C ALA A 82 2.56 12.47 11.47
N VAL A 83 2.72 11.34 10.78
CA VAL A 83 1.62 10.61 10.10
C VAL A 83 1.50 9.18 10.63
N ASN A 84 0.38 8.53 10.33
CA ASN A 84 0.05 7.18 10.78
C ASN A 84 0.21 6.12 9.68
N GLY A 85 0.58 6.52 8.47
CA GLY A 85 0.76 5.64 7.32
C GLY A 85 1.07 6.43 6.06
N ILE A 86 1.54 5.73 5.02
CA ILE A 86 1.87 6.35 3.72
C ILE A 86 1.21 5.59 2.58
N LEU A 87 0.67 6.35 1.63
CA LEU A 87 0.16 5.90 0.35
C LEU A 87 1.10 6.32 -0.78
N PHE A 88 1.55 5.33 -1.56
CA PHE A 88 2.25 5.48 -2.83
C PHE A 88 1.23 5.37 -3.97
N PRO A 89 0.83 6.49 -4.60
CA PRO A 89 -0.21 6.48 -5.62
C PRO A 89 0.28 5.91 -6.97
N GLY A 90 -0.66 5.67 -7.88
CA GLY A 90 -0.36 5.40 -9.28
C GLY A 90 0.21 6.61 -10.00
N GLY A 91 0.79 6.40 -11.18
CA GLY A 91 1.50 7.45 -11.91
C GLY A 91 2.39 6.90 -13.01
N SER A 92 3.30 7.74 -13.51
CA SER A 92 4.24 7.38 -14.59
C SER A 92 5.70 7.79 -14.29
N ALA A 93 6.03 8.12 -13.05
CA ALA A 93 7.39 8.46 -12.66
C ALA A 93 8.35 7.26 -12.77
N ASP A 94 9.61 7.49 -13.12
CA ASP A 94 10.59 6.40 -13.19
C ASP A 94 10.89 5.80 -11.80
N LEU A 95 10.84 4.47 -11.71
CA LEU A 95 10.99 3.71 -10.46
C LEU A 95 12.40 3.75 -9.85
N VAL A 96 13.39 4.36 -10.51
CA VAL A 96 14.79 4.39 -10.04
C VAL A 96 15.36 5.81 -9.98
N ARG A 97 15.04 6.67 -10.96
CA ARG A 97 15.69 7.97 -11.19
C ARG A 97 14.76 9.17 -11.00
N SER A 98 13.67 9.01 -10.25
CA SER A 98 12.70 10.10 -10.03
C SER A 98 12.70 10.58 -8.58
N GLY A 99 12.20 11.80 -8.36
CA GLY A 99 11.95 12.30 -7.00
C GLY A 99 10.94 11.44 -6.24
N TYR A 100 10.03 10.79 -6.97
CA TYR A 100 9.05 9.83 -6.42
C TYR A 100 9.74 8.58 -5.87
N SER A 101 10.60 7.92 -6.65
CA SER A 101 11.30 6.73 -6.20
C SER A 101 12.33 7.01 -5.09
N ARG A 102 13.01 8.17 -5.13
CA ARG A 102 13.91 8.58 -4.03
C ARG A 102 13.15 8.80 -2.72
N ALA A 103 12.07 9.59 -2.74
CA ALA A 103 11.26 9.84 -1.56
C ALA A 103 10.62 8.54 -1.02
N GLY A 104 10.06 7.73 -1.92
CA GLY A 104 9.49 6.44 -1.58
C GLY A 104 10.51 5.46 -0.98
N SER A 105 11.77 5.47 -1.45
CA SER A 105 12.85 4.67 -0.86
C SER A 105 13.14 5.05 0.59
N ILE A 106 13.19 6.35 0.90
CA ILE A 106 13.39 6.85 2.27
C ILE A 106 12.23 6.40 3.17
N LEU A 107 10.99 6.65 2.75
CA LEU A 107 9.78 6.30 3.50
C LEU A 107 9.64 4.78 3.70
N TYR A 108 10.00 3.99 2.69
CA TYR A 108 10.00 2.52 2.78
C TYR A 108 11.00 2.01 3.81
N LYS A 109 12.22 2.57 3.84
CA LYS A 109 13.23 2.22 4.86
C LYS A 109 12.79 2.60 6.26
N LEU A 110 12.22 3.80 6.44
CA LEU A 110 11.66 4.24 7.72
C LEU A 110 10.53 3.30 8.19
N ALA A 111 9.63 2.93 7.29
CA ALA A 111 8.55 1.99 7.60
C ALA A 111 9.07 0.60 7.96
N LEU A 112 10.07 0.07 7.26
CA LEU A 112 10.72 -1.19 7.63
C LEU A 112 11.31 -1.13 9.04
N GLN A 113 12.08 -0.08 9.34
CA GLN A 113 12.71 0.12 10.65
C GLN A 113 11.67 0.26 11.77
N ALA A 114 10.61 1.05 11.55
CA ALA A 114 9.54 1.23 12.52
C ALA A 114 8.87 -0.12 12.86
N ASN A 115 8.47 -0.89 11.84
CA ASN A 115 7.81 -2.18 12.05
C ASN A 115 8.76 -3.23 12.63
N HIS A 116 10.04 -3.25 12.25
CA HIS A 116 11.05 -4.10 12.88
C HIS A 116 11.20 -3.80 14.38
N ASN A 117 11.03 -2.53 14.76
CA ASN A 117 11.04 -2.08 16.15
C ASN A 117 9.63 -2.09 16.79
N ASN A 118 8.73 -2.97 16.32
CA ASN A 118 7.36 -3.15 16.82
C ASN A 118 6.46 -1.91 16.81
N THR A 119 6.79 -0.91 15.98
CA THR A 119 5.92 0.24 15.70
C THR A 119 5.12 -0.02 14.43
N TYR A 120 3.82 -0.30 14.56
CA TYR A 120 2.96 -0.58 13.42
C TYR A 120 2.84 0.64 12.50
N PHE A 121 3.40 0.56 11.29
CA PHE A 121 3.36 1.65 10.31
C PHE A 121 3.01 1.11 8.91
N PRO A 122 1.76 1.28 8.44
CA PRO A 122 1.32 0.73 7.17
C PRO A 122 1.84 1.49 5.96
N LEU A 123 2.14 0.73 4.90
CA LEU A 123 2.36 1.26 3.54
C LEU A 123 1.30 0.71 2.60
N TRP A 124 0.79 1.58 1.73
CA TRP A 124 -0.13 1.21 0.66
C TRP A 124 0.44 1.61 -0.69
N GLY A 125 0.51 0.69 -1.65
CA GLY A 125 0.91 0.96 -3.03
C GLY A 125 -0.21 0.68 -4.03
N THR A 126 -0.56 1.68 -4.85
CA THR A 126 -1.49 1.54 -5.97
C THR A 126 -0.76 1.69 -7.30
N CYS A 127 -0.91 0.75 -8.23
CA CYS A 127 -0.32 0.81 -9.58
C CYS A 127 1.19 1.10 -9.53
N LEU A 128 1.66 2.29 -9.94
CA LEU A 128 3.07 2.72 -9.76
C LEU A 128 3.59 2.53 -8.32
N GLY A 129 2.75 2.73 -7.29
CA GLY A 129 3.10 2.44 -5.91
C GLY A 129 3.34 0.96 -5.62
N PHE A 130 2.54 0.06 -6.21
CA PHE A 130 2.76 -1.39 -6.15
C PHE A 130 4.09 -1.77 -6.83
N GLU A 131 4.34 -1.19 -8.00
CA GLU A 131 5.58 -1.35 -8.76
C GLU A 131 6.80 -0.86 -7.96
N LEU A 132 6.66 0.26 -7.25
CA LEU A 132 7.69 0.80 -6.38
C LEU A 132 7.96 -0.12 -5.18
N LEU A 133 6.92 -0.64 -4.51
CA LEU A 133 7.10 -1.58 -3.39
C LEU A 133 7.91 -2.82 -3.81
N THR A 134 7.57 -3.41 -4.95
CA THR A 134 8.28 -4.60 -5.47
C THR A 134 9.73 -4.26 -5.85
N THR A 135 9.94 -3.11 -6.51
CA THR A 135 11.27 -2.62 -6.90
C THR A 135 12.16 -2.37 -5.68
N LEU A 136 11.62 -1.74 -4.62
CA LEU A 136 12.35 -1.45 -3.39
C LEU A 136 12.66 -2.71 -2.59
N THR A 137 11.76 -3.70 -2.60
CA THR A 137 11.97 -4.98 -1.91
C THR A 137 13.13 -5.77 -2.51
N VAL A 138 13.26 -5.76 -3.85
CA VAL A 138 14.28 -6.53 -4.57
C VAL A 138 15.54 -5.71 -4.86
N GLY A 139 15.44 -4.38 -4.87
CA GLY A 139 16.52 -3.46 -5.25
C GLY A 139 16.68 -3.27 -6.77
N ARG A 140 15.75 -3.78 -7.59
CA ARG A 140 15.75 -3.62 -9.06
C ARG A 140 14.33 -3.77 -9.64
N LYS A 141 14.13 -3.30 -10.88
CA LYS A 141 12.86 -3.49 -11.61
C LYS A 141 12.62 -4.99 -11.87
N VAL A 142 11.41 -5.45 -11.58
CA VAL A 142 10.99 -6.87 -11.67
C VAL A 142 9.79 -7.10 -12.60
N LEU A 143 9.34 -6.04 -13.27
CA LEU A 143 8.14 -6.03 -14.09
C LEU A 143 8.49 -6.41 -15.54
N GLN A 144 7.48 -6.92 -16.25
CA GLN A 144 7.52 -7.08 -17.70
C GLN A 144 6.45 -6.22 -18.36
N ALA A 145 6.58 -5.96 -19.66
CA ALA A 145 5.54 -5.27 -20.40
C ALA A 145 4.24 -6.10 -20.44
N CYS A 146 3.09 -5.42 -20.39
CA CYS A 146 1.76 -6.02 -20.50
C CYS A 146 0.75 -5.03 -21.10
N SER A 147 -0.41 -5.54 -21.51
CA SER A 147 -1.47 -4.79 -22.20
C SER A 147 -2.70 -4.59 -21.29
N SER A 148 -2.57 -3.72 -20.29
CA SER A 148 -3.63 -3.42 -19.32
C SER A 148 -3.92 -1.92 -19.16
N ASN A 149 -3.67 -1.15 -20.22
CA ASN A 149 -4.12 0.23 -20.32
C ASN A 149 -5.61 0.28 -20.61
N ASP A 150 -6.35 1.05 -19.81
CA ASP A 150 -7.80 1.24 -19.92
C ASP A 150 -8.55 -0.09 -20.03
N GLN A 151 -8.45 -0.88 -18.96
CA GLN A 151 -9.04 -2.21 -18.88
C GLN A 151 -9.73 -2.42 -17.53
N ALA A 152 -11.02 -2.71 -17.56
CA ALA A 152 -11.71 -3.23 -16.39
C ALA A 152 -11.52 -4.76 -16.33
N THR A 153 -11.09 -5.29 -15.18
CA THR A 153 -10.89 -6.75 -14.98
C THR A 153 -11.58 -7.22 -13.70
N SER A 154 -11.92 -8.51 -13.68
CA SER A 154 -12.22 -9.22 -12.44
C SER A 154 -10.91 -9.67 -11.77
N LEU A 155 -11.02 -10.11 -10.52
CA LEU A 155 -9.92 -10.64 -9.72
C LEU A 155 -10.03 -12.16 -9.60
N ASN A 156 -9.00 -12.84 -10.05
CA ASN A 156 -8.77 -14.25 -9.75
C ASN A 156 -8.19 -14.36 -8.34
N MET A 157 -9.07 -14.45 -7.34
CA MET A 157 -8.70 -14.60 -5.93
C MET A 157 -8.00 -15.93 -5.67
N THR A 158 -6.87 -15.91 -4.95
CA THR A 158 -6.17 -17.13 -4.52
C THR A 158 -6.98 -17.92 -3.49
N ALA A 159 -6.78 -19.24 -3.37
CA ALA A 159 -7.52 -20.05 -2.40
C ALA A 159 -7.38 -19.58 -0.93
N GLY A 160 -6.27 -18.92 -0.60
CA GLY A 160 -5.95 -18.44 0.75
C GLY A 160 -6.21 -16.94 0.99
N PHE A 161 -6.90 -16.24 0.07
CA PHE A 161 -7.06 -14.79 0.14
C PHE A 161 -7.78 -14.32 1.42
N ARG A 162 -8.74 -15.09 1.97
CA ARG A 162 -9.41 -14.73 3.24
C ARG A 162 -8.54 -14.91 4.49
N ARG A 163 -7.42 -15.63 4.38
CA ARG A 163 -6.40 -15.71 5.45
C ARG A 163 -5.36 -14.61 5.24
N SER A 164 -5.80 -13.40 4.92
CA SER A 164 -4.97 -12.21 4.68
C SER A 164 -5.49 -11.06 5.52
N ARG A 165 -4.67 -10.07 5.82
CA ARG A 165 -5.13 -8.87 6.52
C ARG A 165 -5.94 -7.97 5.61
N LEU A 166 -5.59 -7.91 4.32
CA LEU A 166 -6.28 -7.05 3.36
C LEU A 166 -7.73 -7.50 3.05
N TYR A 167 -7.98 -8.81 3.05
CA TYR A 167 -9.26 -9.40 2.62
C TYR A 167 -9.89 -10.36 3.65
N ASP A 168 -9.52 -10.31 4.93
CA ASP A 168 -10.18 -11.14 5.96
C ASP A 168 -11.66 -10.79 6.11
N SER A 169 -11.96 -9.50 6.14
CA SER A 169 -13.24 -8.88 6.49
C SER A 169 -14.07 -8.48 5.27
N ILE A 170 -13.57 -8.77 4.06
CA ILE A 170 -14.26 -8.38 2.82
C ILE A 170 -15.63 -9.11 2.69
N PRO A 171 -16.74 -8.37 2.47
CA PRO A 171 -18.07 -8.95 2.34
C PRO A 171 -18.15 -10.02 1.25
N ARG A 172 -18.92 -11.09 1.50
CA ARG A 172 -19.09 -12.19 0.51
C ARG A 172 -19.69 -11.70 -0.80
N THR A 173 -20.62 -10.75 -0.74
CA THR A 173 -21.23 -10.10 -1.90
C THR A 173 -20.19 -9.38 -2.75
N LEU A 174 -19.29 -8.62 -2.12
CA LEU A 174 -18.22 -7.93 -2.81
C LEU A 174 -17.19 -8.90 -3.41
N VAL A 175 -16.84 -9.98 -2.71
CA VAL A 175 -15.98 -11.05 -3.28
C VAL A 175 -16.61 -11.66 -4.52
N LYS A 176 -17.92 -11.94 -4.50
CA LYS A 176 -18.63 -12.45 -5.67
C LYS A 176 -18.47 -11.48 -6.84
N ALA A 177 -18.77 -10.19 -6.62
CA ALA A 177 -18.65 -9.15 -7.64
C ALA A 177 -17.21 -9.02 -8.18
N LEU A 178 -16.20 -8.98 -7.29
CA LEU A 178 -14.80 -8.90 -7.69
C LEU A 178 -14.37 -10.10 -8.55
N ARG A 179 -14.91 -11.30 -8.33
CA ARG A 179 -14.58 -12.50 -9.11
C ARG A 179 -15.32 -12.60 -10.44
N SER A 180 -16.57 -12.13 -10.51
CA SER A 180 -17.44 -12.34 -11.67
C SER A 180 -17.62 -11.13 -12.57
N THR A 181 -17.28 -9.92 -12.10
CA THR A 181 -17.60 -8.67 -12.79
C THR A 181 -16.32 -7.85 -12.98
N PRO A 182 -16.10 -7.26 -14.16
CA PRO A 182 -14.93 -6.43 -14.42
C PRO A 182 -15.07 -5.07 -13.73
N ILE A 183 -14.82 -5.03 -12.41
CA ILE A 183 -15.00 -3.85 -11.55
C ILE A 183 -13.68 -3.29 -11.01
N THR A 184 -12.53 -3.83 -11.44
CA THR A 184 -11.22 -3.28 -11.07
C THR A 184 -10.56 -2.63 -12.27
N TYR A 185 -10.29 -1.32 -12.16
CA TYR A 185 -9.70 -0.56 -13.26
C TYR A 185 -8.20 -0.69 -13.33
N ASN A 186 -7.70 -1.00 -14.51
CA ASN A 186 -6.27 -1.13 -14.81
C ASN A 186 -5.89 -0.07 -15.86
N ALA A 187 -4.79 0.62 -15.59
CA ALA A 187 -4.21 1.64 -16.46
C ALA A 187 -2.68 1.59 -16.36
N HIS A 188 -2.11 0.44 -16.74
CA HIS A 188 -0.68 0.17 -16.65
C HIS A 188 -0.16 -0.59 -17.87
N SER A 189 1.11 -0.38 -18.19
CA SER A 189 1.85 -1.05 -19.26
C SER A 189 2.89 -2.04 -18.74
N TRP A 190 3.03 -2.14 -17.41
CA TRP A 190 4.02 -2.96 -16.74
C TRP A 190 3.36 -3.81 -15.66
N CYS A 191 3.67 -5.09 -15.66
CA CYS A 191 3.02 -6.08 -14.81
C CYS A 191 4.06 -6.93 -14.08
N LEU A 192 3.75 -7.29 -12.85
CA LEU A 192 4.43 -8.37 -12.13
C LEU A 192 3.75 -9.70 -12.42
N THR A 193 4.40 -10.59 -13.17
CA THR A 193 3.89 -11.94 -13.41
C THR A 193 4.16 -12.88 -12.23
N PRO A 194 3.37 -13.96 -12.06
CA PRO A 194 3.68 -15.01 -11.09
C PRO A 194 5.08 -15.62 -11.27
N THR A 195 5.53 -15.74 -12.53
CA THR A 195 6.88 -16.20 -12.89
C THR A 195 7.94 -15.25 -12.33
N ASN A 196 7.84 -13.94 -12.62
CA ASN A 196 8.79 -12.95 -12.10
C ASN A 196 8.73 -12.88 -10.58
N PHE A 197 7.54 -12.91 -9.98
CA PHE A 197 7.38 -12.89 -8.53
C PHE A 197 8.19 -13.98 -7.83
N THR A 198 8.15 -15.20 -8.37
CA THR A 198 8.91 -16.33 -7.82
C THR A 198 10.40 -16.23 -8.16
N ALA A 199 10.74 -15.88 -9.41
CA ALA A 199 12.13 -15.75 -9.86
C ALA A 199 12.92 -14.68 -9.08
N PHE A 200 12.26 -13.58 -8.71
CA PHE A 200 12.84 -12.50 -7.89
C PHE A 200 12.67 -12.72 -6.38
N ARG A 201 12.22 -13.90 -5.94
CA ARG A 201 12.05 -14.29 -4.54
C ARG A 201 11.13 -13.37 -3.74
N LEU A 202 10.18 -12.70 -4.41
CA LEU A 202 9.18 -11.85 -3.75
C LEU A 202 8.22 -12.67 -2.88
N ASN A 203 8.06 -13.97 -3.15
CA ASN A 203 7.30 -14.90 -2.31
C ASN A 203 7.88 -15.09 -0.89
N GLY A 204 9.14 -14.71 -0.65
CA GLY A 204 9.71 -14.66 0.70
C GLY A 204 9.32 -13.41 1.50
N PHE A 205 8.76 -12.39 0.85
CA PHE A 205 8.37 -11.13 1.49
C PHE A 205 6.87 -10.85 1.38
N TYR A 206 6.24 -11.22 0.27
CA TYR A 206 4.83 -10.98 -0.02
C TYR A 206 4.05 -12.28 -0.19
N LYS A 207 2.76 -12.20 0.12
CA LYS A 207 1.73 -13.17 -0.22
C LYS A 207 0.84 -12.59 -1.32
N VAL A 208 0.71 -13.32 -2.43
CA VAL A 208 -0.24 -12.98 -3.49
C VAL A 208 -1.66 -13.24 -3.00
N LEU A 209 -2.56 -12.28 -3.24
CA LEU A 209 -3.96 -12.37 -2.85
C LEU A 209 -4.88 -12.55 -4.06
N SER A 210 -4.57 -11.90 -5.18
CA SER A 210 -5.26 -12.10 -6.46
C SER A 210 -4.35 -11.91 -7.66
N THR A 211 -4.77 -12.47 -8.79
CA THR A 211 -4.25 -12.18 -10.13
C THR A 211 -5.34 -11.63 -11.04
N SER A 212 -4.95 -11.07 -12.18
CA SER A 212 -5.82 -10.67 -13.28
C SER A 212 -5.14 -10.99 -14.62
N VAL A 213 -5.84 -10.85 -15.73
CA VAL A 213 -5.36 -11.18 -17.07
C VAL A 213 -5.43 -9.94 -17.96
N ASP A 214 -4.33 -9.61 -18.63
CA ASP A 214 -4.25 -8.47 -19.55
C ASP A 214 -4.99 -8.74 -20.87
N LYS A 215 -5.07 -7.76 -21.77
CA LYS A 215 -5.77 -7.88 -23.07
C LYS A 215 -5.15 -8.94 -24.00
N ASN A 216 -3.92 -9.36 -23.75
CA ASN A 216 -3.17 -10.33 -24.55
C ASN A 216 -3.11 -11.72 -23.89
N GLY A 217 -3.80 -11.93 -22.76
CA GLY A 217 -3.80 -13.22 -22.05
C GLY A 217 -2.69 -13.37 -21.00
N THR A 218 -1.87 -12.35 -20.75
CA THR A 218 -0.82 -12.39 -19.73
C THR A 218 -1.43 -12.31 -18.34
N THR A 219 -1.14 -13.31 -17.50
CA THR A 219 -1.53 -13.28 -16.08
C THR A 219 -0.56 -12.41 -15.27
N PHE A 220 -1.08 -11.50 -14.46
CA PHE A 220 -0.30 -10.65 -13.56
C PHE A 220 -0.89 -10.63 -12.14
N ILE A 221 -0.05 -10.35 -11.15
CA ILE A 221 -0.46 -10.16 -9.75
C ILE A 221 -1.22 -8.84 -9.65
N SER A 222 -2.47 -8.91 -9.18
CA SER A 222 -3.34 -7.74 -9.04
C SER A 222 -3.45 -7.24 -7.60
N SER A 223 -3.21 -8.10 -6.60
CA SER A 223 -3.06 -7.68 -5.21
C SER A 223 -2.12 -8.59 -4.41
N MET A 224 -1.41 -8.00 -3.44
CA MET A 224 -0.54 -8.70 -2.50
C MET A 224 -0.42 -7.94 -1.18
N GLU A 225 0.03 -8.65 -0.13
CA GLU A 225 0.42 -8.05 1.15
C GLU A 225 1.72 -8.66 1.64
N ALA A 226 2.53 -7.91 2.40
CA ALA A 226 3.76 -8.44 2.96
C ALA A 226 3.46 -9.50 4.04
N LEU A 227 4.34 -10.47 4.26
CA LEU A 227 4.13 -11.53 5.24
C LEU A 227 4.18 -10.97 6.67
N SER A 228 5.24 -10.22 6.98
CA SER A 228 5.55 -9.74 8.33
C SER A 228 5.34 -8.23 8.53
N TYR A 229 5.10 -7.47 7.46
CA TYR A 229 4.94 -6.02 7.51
C TYR A 229 3.53 -5.62 7.07
N PRO A 230 2.96 -4.51 7.59
CA PRO A 230 1.67 -3.99 7.14
C PRO A 230 1.80 -3.23 5.80
N PHE A 231 2.43 -3.87 4.82
CA PHE A 231 2.60 -3.32 3.48
C PHE A 231 1.61 -4.01 2.54
N TYR A 232 0.87 -3.21 1.80
CA TYR A 232 -0.21 -3.66 0.92
C TYR A 232 0.00 -3.08 -0.47
N GLY A 233 -0.28 -3.88 -1.49
CA GLY A 233 -0.13 -3.45 -2.88
C GLY A 233 -1.28 -3.94 -3.75
N VAL A 234 -1.81 -3.05 -4.57
CA VAL A 234 -2.78 -3.35 -5.62
C VAL A 234 -2.31 -2.77 -6.96
N GLN A 235 -2.36 -3.56 -8.03
CA GLN A 235 -1.98 -3.08 -9.36
C GLN A 235 -3.11 -2.28 -10.03
N PHE A 236 -4.37 -2.59 -9.69
CA PHE A 236 -5.55 -1.84 -10.13
C PHE A 236 -5.76 -0.57 -9.30
N HIS A 237 -6.68 0.29 -9.74
CA HIS A 237 -6.98 1.60 -9.16
C HIS A 237 -8.31 1.61 -8.38
N PRO A 238 -8.32 1.28 -7.07
CA PRO A 238 -9.54 1.32 -6.26
C PRO A 238 -10.08 2.74 -6.05
N GLU A 239 -9.25 3.77 -6.25
CA GLU A 239 -9.65 5.18 -6.10
C GLU A 239 -10.44 5.72 -7.30
N LYS A 240 -10.47 4.98 -8.41
CA LYS A 240 -11.21 5.36 -9.63
C LYS A 240 -12.57 4.68 -9.62
N LYS A 241 -13.58 5.41 -10.10
CA LYS A 241 -14.95 4.89 -10.30
C LYS A 241 -15.30 4.90 -11.78
N THR A 242 -16.19 4.00 -12.19
CA THR A 242 -16.88 4.13 -13.47
C THR A 242 -17.86 5.30 -13.40
N ALA A 243 -17.76 6.22 -14.34
CA ALA A 243 -18.81 7.21 -14.58
C ALA A 243 -20.00 6.55 -15.27
N SER A 244 -21.14 7.25 -15.26
CA SER A 244 -22.39 6.81 -15.89
C SER A 244 -22.28 6.55 -17.38
N ASN A 245 -21.26 7.10 -18.06
CA ASN A 245 -20.96 6.86 -19.46
C ASN A 245 -20.02 5.65 -19.71
N GLY A 246 -19.70 4.87 -18.67
CA GLY A 246 -18.81 3.72 -18.76
C GLY A 246 -17.32 4.03 -18.68
N ASN A 247 -16.90 5.30 -18.73
CA ASN A 247 -15.49 5.70 -18.61
C ASN A 247 -15.05 5.78 -17.15
N TRP A 248 -13.80 5.44 -16.87
CA TRP A 248 -13.24 5.56 -15.52
C TRP A 248 -12.79 6.99 -15.25
N THR A 249 -13.27 7.59 -14.15
CA THR A 249 -12.95 8.98 -13.79
C THR A 249 -12.08 9.05 -12.54
N SER A 250 -11.17 10.03 -12.51
CA SER A 250 -10.50 10.50 -11.30
C SER A 250 -11.31 11.57 -10.55
N THR A 251 -12.39 12.04 -11.16
CA THR A 251 -13.33 13.01 -10.59
C THR A 251 -14.41 12.26 -9.85
N ILE A 252 -14.46 12.44 -8.52
CA ILE A 252 -15.62 12.04 -7.70
C ILE A 252 -16.63 13.16 -7.68
#